data_AF-A0A0E9LUG5-F1
#
_entry.id   AF-A0A0E9LUG5-F1
#
_cell.length_a   1.000
_cell.length_b   1.000
_cell.length_c   1.000
_cell.angle_alpha   90.00
_cell.angle_beta   90.00
_cell.angle_gamma   90.00
#
_symmetry.space_group_name_H-M   'P 1'
#
loop_
_entity.id
_entity.type
_entity.pdbx_description
1 polymer ?
#
loop_
_entity_poly.entity_id
_entity_poly.type
_entity_poly.pdbx_seq_one_letter_code
_entity_poly.pdbx_strand_id
1 'polypeptide(L)'
;MDKLNIGNGRQWWPLDFDYYHAYWSQIGIERSLAVRKDNLSVLEDLLTKSHIHHWMYGSSLSTLFHKGTLSLTQAYDEMAIEVPSSSKDENHFFNQLSLLGFDVVNRNDLVVVAYRKGCYVRLFRFQKGKLGYTCGTNRFSFSTVGELKVLDYNGLKLRTPGNTQVFINRMQNVPLRFVWINFLSNLGKASNYWSFYKRMVRFYSRMASVNLLLNSNWLLRTCRMEVKKLTEDEFRDMLIEPNDSPNWYWRKDHYDLITNQRKLSKVGDIIDYFKADNRLNSLTDRIVETELLDVKNAHVPLYKNLDFWQKGNNYFINSIRFSFRKGVVPYGEALEYIRKMKYPILYSSDYYKGLKVMSDMEIAGFSKKNLLTFHKGACIHGRHRVCAMMGRIIQGQPYIPMYALVYG
;
A
#
# COMPACT_ATOMS: atom_id res chain seq x y z
N MET A 1 -16.18 13.42 4.42
CA MET A 1 -15.06 13.19 3.46
C MET A 1 -13.81 13.97 3.87
N ASP A 2 -13.85 14.70 5.00
CA ASP A 2 -12.86 15.73 5.37
C ASP A 2 -11.58 15.20 6.05
N LYS A 3 -11.40 13.87 6.16
CA LYS A 3 -10.22 13.27 6.84
C LYS A 3 -9.11 12.80 5.91
N LEU A 4 -9.38 12.68 4.61
CA LEU A 4 -8.33 12.45 3.61
C LEU A 4 -7.91 13.81 3.06
N ASN A 5 -7.15 14.55 3.86
CA ASN A 5 -6.55 15.83 3.48
C ASN A 5 -5.38 15.61 2.49
N ILE A 6 -5.62 14.82 1.42
CA ILE A 6 -4.61 14.39 0.44
C ILE A 6 -4.61 15.31 -0.81
N GLY A 7 -5.45 16.35 -0.86
CA GLY A 7 -5.69 17.14 -2.07
C GLY A 7 -4.88 18.43 -2.23
N ASN A 8 -4.27 19.00 -1.19
CA ASN A 8 -3.75 20.38 -1.27
C ASN A 8 -2.39 20.47 -2.02
N GLY A 9 -2.41 20.33 -3.35
CA GLY A 9 -1.28 20.61 -4.23
C GLY A 9 -0.05 19.72 -4.04
N ARG A 10 -0.13 18.64 -3.23
CA ARG A 10 1.00 17.76 -2.94
C ARG A 10 1.00 16.54 -3.84
N GLN A 11 2.19 16.17 -4.31
CA GLN A 11 2.41 14.92 -5.03
C GLN A 11 2.14 13.71 -4.12
N TRP A 12 1.26 12.82 -4.57
CA TRP A 12 0.96 11.53 -3.94
C TRP A 12 2.12 10.56 -4.08
N TRP A 13 2.46 9.93 -2.98
CA TRP A 13 3.43 8.85 -2.89
C TRP A 13 2.71 7.52 -3.17
N PRO A 14 3.43 6.43 -3.48
CA PRO A 14 2.81 5.13 -3.76
C PRO A 14 1.82 4.67 -2.69
N LEU A 15 2.08 5.04 -1.45
CA LEU A 15 1.24 4.70 -0.33
C LEU A 15 -0.05 5.54 -0.26
N ASP A 16 -0.08 6.73 -0.85
CA ASP A 16 -1.31 7.51 -0.90
C ASP A 16 -2.40 6.79 -1.69
N PHE A 17 -1.99 6.06 -2.73
CA PHE A 17 -2.84 5.16 -3.48
C PHE A 17 -3.29 3.95 -2.64
N ASP A 18 -2.41 3.41 -1.79
CA ASP A 18 -2.79 2.33 -0.88
C ASP A 18 -3.85 2.77 0.14
N TYR A 19 -3.74 3.99 0.69
CA TYR A 19 -4.79 4.55 1.56
C TYR A 19 -6.11 4.71 0.82
N TYR A 20 -6.03 5.25 -0.39
CA TYR A 20 -7.21 5.50 -1.20
C TYR A 20 -7.97 4.19 -1.43
N HIS A 21 -7.25 3.13 -1.78
CA HIS A 21 -7.82 1.80 -1.94
C HIS A 21 -8.42 1.26 -0.64
N ALA A 22 -7.70 1.38 0.48
CA ALA A 22 -8.21 0.94 1.78
C ALA A 22 -9.49 1.68 2.19
N TYR A 23 -9.52 3.01 2.03
CA TYR A 23 -10.66 3.86 2.33
C TYR A 23 -11.91 3.46 1.55
N TRP A 24 -11.80 3.32 0.23
CA TRP A 24 -12.95 2.96 -0.58
C TRP A 24 -13.41 1.52 -0.40
N SER A 25 -12.48 0.59 -0.13
CA SER A 25 -12.84 -0.77 0.29
C SER A 25 -13.58 -0.79 1.64
N GLN A 26 -13.30 0.15 2.54
CA GLN A 26 -13.95 0.28 3.84
C GLN A 26 -15.36 0.88 3.71
N ILE A 27 -15.47 1.97 2.95
CA ILE A 27 -16.72 2.76 2.87
C ILE A 27 -17.72 2.16 1.87
N GLY A 28 -17.26 1.32 0.95
CA GLY A 28 -18.04 0.79 -0.15
C GLY A 28 -17.71 1.50 -1.45
N ILE A 29 -17.20 0.76 -2.42
CA ILE A 29 -16.76 1.29 -3.72
C ILE A 29 -17.96 1.83 -4.51
N GLU A 30 -19.14 1.26 -4.32
CA GLU A 30 -20.40 1.72 -4.92
C GLU A 30 -20.72 3.18 -4.57
N ARG A 31 -20.30 3.65 -3.39
CA ARG A 31 -20.49 5.05 -2.97
C ARG A 31 -19.65 6.03 -3.78
N SER A 32 -18.59 5.56 -4.45
CA SER A 32 -17.76 6.37 -5.34
C SER A 32 -18.38 6.59 -6.73
N LEU A 33 -19.38 5.78 -7.13
CA LEU A 33 -19.85 5.75 -8.52
C LEU A 33 -20.39 7.09 -9.03
N ALA A 34 -21.18 7.79 -8.21
CA ALA A 34 -21.73 9.09 -8.60
C ALA A 34 -20.61 10.12 -8.84
N VAL A 35 -19.61 10.16 -7.95
CA VAL A 35 -18.46 11.05 -8.09
C VAL A 35 -17.60 10.68 -9.30
N ARG A 36 -17.37 9.38 -9.53
CA ARG A 36 -16.61 8.88 -10.68
C ARG A 36 -17.27 9.25 -12.00
N LYS A 37 -18.59 9.10 -12.10
CA LYS A 37 -19.37 9.53 -13.27
C LYS A 37 -19.25 11.04 -13.50
N ASP A 38 -19.39 11.85 -12.45
CA ASP A 38 -19.20 13.31 -12.53
C ASP A 38 -17.79 13.66 -13.02
N ASN A 39 -16.75 13.05 -12.43
CA ASN A 39 -15.36 13.29 -12.83
C ASN A 39 -15.10 12.90 -14.30
N LEU A 40 -15.60 11.75 -14.76
CA LEU A 40 -15.47 11.32 -16.16
C LEU A 40 -16.22 12.25 -17.12
N SER A 41 -17.42 12.71 -16.76
CA SER A 41 -18.19 13.67 -17.56
C SER A 41 -17.45 14.99 -17.75
N VAL A 42 -16.90 15.54 -16.66
CA VAL A 42 -16.13 16.79 -16.69
C VAL A 42 -14.84 16.63 -17.51
N LEU A 43 -14.15 15.49 -17.38
CA LEU A 43 -12.96 15.19 -18.16
C LEU A 43 -13.25 15.03 -19.65
N GLU A 44 -14.29 14.30 -20.02
CA GLU A 44 -14.69 14.11 -21.42
C GLU A 44 -15.00 15.45 -22.10
N ASP A 45 -15.72 16.34 -21.42
CA ASP A 45 -16.03 17.69 -21.91
C ASP A 45 -14.75 18.53 -22.10
N LEU A 46 -13.88 18.56 -21.08
CA LEU A 46 -12.61 19.30 -21.15
C LEU A 46 -11.73 18.78 -22.30
N LEU A 47 -11.54 17.47 -22.39
CA LEU A 47 -10.68 16.85 -23.41
C LEU A 47 -11.23 17.09 -24.82
N THR A 48 -12.57 17.06 -24.98
CA THR A 48 -13.23 17.36 -26.25
C THR A 48 -13.03 18.82 -26.66
N LYS A 49 -13.29 19.77 -25.75
CA LYS A 49 -13.11 21.21 -26.00
C LYS A 49 -11.65 21.59 -26.27
N SER A 50 -10.72 20.87 -25.65
CA SER A 50 -9.29 21.04 -25.86
C SER A 50 -8.76 20.34 -27.12
N HIS A 51 -9.65 19.68 -27.89
CA HIS A 51 -9.29 18.87 -29.05
C HIS A 51 -8.21 17.80 -28.77
N ILE A 52 -8.16 17.29 -27.54
CA ILE A 52 -7.23 16.23 -27.16
C ILE A 52 -7.87 14.89 -27.53
N HIS A 53 -7.21 14.09 -28.34
CA HIS A 53 -7.70 12.76 -28.70
C HIS A 53 -7.61 11.82 -27.47
N HIS A 54 -8.72 11.18 -27.09
CA HIS A 54 -8.82 10.39 -25.86
C HIS A 54 -9.85 9.27 -25.94
N TRP A 55 -9.70 8.26 -25.08
CA TRP A 55 -10.64 7.13 -24.96
C TRP A 55 -10.52 6.45 -23.59
N MET A 56 -11.52 5.67 -23.18
CA MET A 56 -11.44 4.84 -21.98
C MET A 56 -10.33 3.79 -22.10
N TYR A 57 -9.59 3.51 -21.04
CA TYR A 57 -8.44 2.61 -21.07
C TYR A 57 -8.44 1.57 -19.94
N GLY A 58 -7.54 0.58 -20.05
CA GLY A 58 -7.21 -0.32 -18.95
C GLY A 58 -8.37 -1.18 -18.46
N SER A 59 -8.39 -1.37 -17.15
CA SER A 59 -9.44 -2.12 -16.45
C SER A 59 -10.81 -1.44 -16.54
N SER A 60 -10.85 -0.12 -16.68
CA SER A 60 -12.07 0.66 -16.83
C SER A 60 -12.74 0.39 -18.16
N LEU A 61 -11.98 0.44 -19.27
CA LEU A 61 -12.45 0.04 -20.60
C LEU A 61 -12.94 -1.40 -20.60
N SER A 62 -12.16 -2.33 -20.03
CA SER A 62 -12.49 -3.76 -20.03
C SER A 62 -13.79 -4.04 -19.27
N THR A 63 -13.95 -3.46 -18.08
CA THR A 63 -15.18 -3.64 -17.29
C THR A 63 -16.38 -3.01 -17.99
N LEU A 64 -16.22 -1.80 -18.51
CA LEU A 64 -17.29 -1.09 -19.18
C LEU A 64 -17.75 -1.83 -20.45
N PHE A 65 -16.82 -2.35 -21.24
CA PHE A 65 -17.13 -3.11 -22.46
C PHE A 65 -17.80 -4.46 -22.16
N HIS A 66 -17.29 -5.23 -21.19
CA HIS A 66 -17.81 -6.58 -20.92
C HIS A 66 -19.04 -6.61 -19.99
N LYS A 67 -19.16 -5.63 -19.09
CA LYS A 67 -20.20 -5.61 -18.04
C LYS A 67 -21.17 -4.44 -18.16
N GLY A 68 -20.96 -3.54 -19.11
CA GLY A 68 -21.78 -2.32 -19.25
C GLY A 68 -21.74 -1.39 -18.04
N THR A 69 -20.74 -1.53 -17.16
CA THR A 69 -20.66 -0.81 -15.88
C THR A 69 -19.22 -0.43 -15.52
N LEU A 70 -19.06 0.59 -14.68
CA LEU A 70 -17.79 0.87 -14.03
C LEU A 70 -17.47 -0.21 -13.00
N SER A 71 -16.17 -0.47 -12.81
CA SER A 71 -15.74 -1.52 -11.89
C SER A 71 -16.11 -1.21 -10.43
N LEU A 72 -16.66 -2.22 -9.75
CA LEU A 72 -16.97 -2.21 -8.32
C LEU A 72 -15.83 -2.78 -7.46
N THR A 73 -14.73 -3.21 -8.08
CA THR A 73 -13.55 -3.72 -7.37
C THR A 73 -12.44 -2.67 -7.25
N GLN A 74 -12.61 -1.52 -7.89
CA GLN A 74 -11.71 -0.38 -7.79
C GLN A 74 -12.52 0.91 -7.77
N ALA A 75 -12.05 1.89 -7.00
CA ALA A 75 -12.71 3.18 -6.86
C ALA A 75 -12.13 4.27 -7.77
N TYR A 76 -11.44 3.91 -8.86
CA TYR A 76 -10.83 4.87 -9.79
C TYR A 76 -11.09 4.46 -11.24
N ASP A 77 -10.86 5.40 -12.14
CA ASP A 77 -11.04 5.19 -13.58
C ASP A 77 -9.75 5.44 -14.36
N GLU A 78 -9.70 4.91 -15.58
CA GLU A 78 -8.54 4.95 -16.45
C GLU A 78 -8.95 5.42 -17.84
N MET A 79 -8.30 6.47 -18.33
CA MET A 79 -8.46 7.00 -19.68
C MET A 79 -7.09 7.09 -20.36
N ALA A 80 -7.08 7.00 -21.67
CA ALA A 80 -5.95 7.30 -22.52
C ALA A 80 -6.12 8.72 -23.07
N ILE A 81 -5.04 9.49 -23.08
CA ILE A 81 -4.96 10.82 -23.71
C ILE A 81 -3.77 10.84 -24.66
N GLU A 82 -3.95 11.42 -25.85
CA GLU A 82 -2.84 11.76 -26.72
C GLU A 82 -2.07 12.94 -26.11
N VAL A 83 -0.76 12.82 -25.98
CA VAL A 83 0.08 13.87 -25.40
C VAL A 83 0.06 15.09 -26.33
N PRO A 84 -0.27 16.30 -25.83
CA PRO A 84 -0.24 17.51 -26.64
C PRO A 84 1.14 17.72 -27.28
N SER A 85 1.14 18.25 -28.50
CA SER A 85 2.37 18.41 -29.30
C SER A 85 3.37 19.42 -28.71
N SER A 86 2.89 20.36 -27.88
CA SER A 86 3.71 21.37 -27.22
C SER A 86 3.52 21.37 -25.70
N SER A 87 4.59 21.76 -24.97
CA SER A 87 4.53 21.94 -23.51
C SER A 87 3.56 23.04 -23.09
N LYS A 88 3.32 24.03 -23.96
CA LYS A 88 2.37 25.13 -23.72
C LYS A 88 0.94 24.61 -23.69
N ASP A 89 0.55 23.77 -24.66
CA ASP A 89 -0.79 23.18 -24.73
C ASP A 89 -1.02 22.24 -23.55
N GLU A 90 0.01 21.48 -23.19
CA GLU A 90 -0.04 20.60 -22.03
C GLU A 90 -0.24 21.38 -20.71
N ASN A 91 0.51 22.47 -20.51
CA ASN A 91 0.33 23.33 -19.34
C ASN A 91 -1.04 24.02 -19.33
N HIS A 92 -1.52 24.45 -20.49
CA HIS A 92 -2.87 25.00 -20.61
C HIS A 92 -3.95 23.99 -20.21
N PHE A 93 -3.85 22.75 -20.69
CA PHE A 93 -4.75 21.66 -20.30
C PHE A 93 -4.74 21.43 -18.78
N PHE A 94 -3.57 21.33 -18.15
CA PHE A 94 -3.49 21.12 -16.70
C PHE A 94 -4.00 22.31 -15.88
N ASN A 95 -3.82 23.55 -16.37
CA ASN A 95 -4.41 24.72 -15.73
C ASN A 95 -5.94 24.66 -15.79
N GLN A 96 -6.52 24.31 -16.93
CA GLN A 96 -7.97 24.12 -17.06
C GLN A 96 -8.48 22.99 -16.17
N LEU A 97 -7.72 21.89 -16.08
CA LEU A 97 -8.03 20.77 -15.20
C LEU A 97 -8.11 21.23 -13.73
N SER A 98 -7.15 22.04 -13.26
CA SER A 98 -7.19 22.63 -11.91
C SER A 98 -8.34 23.61 -11.71
N LEU A 99 -8.69 24.43 -12.71
CA LEU A 99 -9.86 25.33 -12.62
C LEU A 99 -11.19 24.56 -12.43
N LEU A 100 -11.25 23.31 -12.90
CA LEU A 100 -12.41 22.42 -12.71
C LEU A 100 -12.37 21.65 -11.36
N GLY A 101 -11.41 21.98 -10.50
CA GLY A 101 -11.26 21.40 -9.16
C GLY A 101 -10.55 20.05 -9.14
N PHE A 102 -9.75 19.74 -10.15
CA PHE A 102 -8.87 18.57 -10.11
C PHE A 102 -7.47 18.95 -9.60
N ASP A 103 -6.97 18.15 -8.67
CA ASP A 103 -5.59 18.20 -8.22
C ASP A 103 -4.75 17.18 -8.98
N VAL A 104 -3.68 17.62 -9.64
CA VAL A 104 -2.73 16.72 -10.30
C VAL A 104 -1.75 16.18 -9.25
N VAL A 105 -2.08 15.01 -8.71
CA VAL A 105 -1.35 14.41 -7.58
C VAL A 105 -0.18 13.53 -8.01
N ASN A 106 -0.13 13.11 -9.28
CA ASN A 106 1.05 12.44 -9.83
C ASN A 106 1.15 12.77 -11.31
N ARG A 107 2.34 13.13 -11.79
CA ARG A 107 2.61 13.37 -13.21
C ARG A 107 3.97 12.79 -13.56
N ASN A 108 3.98 11.86 -14.49
CA ASN A 108 5.20 11.30 -15.08
C ASN A 108 5.00 11.07 -16.58
N ASP A 109 6.01 10.51 -17.25
CA ASP A 109 5.99 10.29 -18.70
C ASP A 109 4.89 9.33 -19.18
N LEU A 110 4.39 8.45 -18.30
CA LEU A 110 3.44 7.41 -18.64
C LEU A 110 2.02 7.74 -18.22
N VAL A 111 1.86 8.37 -17.06
CA VAL A 111 0.55 8.56 -16.44
C VAL A 111 0.49 9.87 -15.68
N VAL A 112 -0.67 10.51 -15.79
CA VAL A 112 -1.09 11.59 -14.90
C VAL A 112 -2.23 11.07 -14.03
N VAL A 113 -2.18 11.35 -12.74
CA VAL A 113 -3.26 11.04 -11.79
C VAL A 113 -3.88 12.36 -11.39
N ALA A 114 -5.15 12.53 -11.77
CA ALA A 114 -5.96 13.69 -11.40
C ALA A 114 -6.97 13.27 -10.33
N TYR A 115 -7.00 13.98 -9.20
CA TYR A 115 -7.86 13.70 -8.06
C TYR A 115 -8.93 14.79 -7.93
N ARG A 116 -10.19 14.43 -7.74
CA ARG A 116 -11.30 15.37 -7.54
C ARG A 116 -12.40 14.73 -6.71
N LYS A 117 -12.90 15.46 -5.71
CA LYS A 117 -14.04 15.07 -4.86
C LYS A 117 -13.90 13.67 -4.22
N GLY A 118 -12.70 13.27 -3.81
CA GLY A 118 -12.49 11.96 -3.19
C GLY A 118 -12.16 10.83 -4.15
N CYS A 119 -12.22 11.05 -5.47
CA CYS A 119 -11.90 10.03 -6.47
C CYS A 119 -10.76 10.47 -7.39
N TYR A 120 -9.90 9.55 -7.83
CA TYR A 120 -8.91 9.86 -8.87
C TYR A 120 -9.22 9.17 -10.20
N VAL A 121 -8.71 9.77 -11.28
CA VAL A 121 -8.67 9.23 -12.64
C VAL A 121 -7.22 9.17 -13.11
N ARG A 122 -6.83 8.06 -13.72
CA ARG A 122 -5.52 7.88 -14.35
C ARG A 122 -5.62 8.20 -15.83
N LEU A 123 -4.89 9.21 -16.27
CA LEU A 123 -4.74 9.62 -17.66
C LEU A 123 -3.42 9.05 -18.20
N PHE A 124 -3.51 7.93 -18.91
CA PHE A 124 -2.38 7.30 -19.58
C PHE A 124 -1.98 8.11 -20.81
N ARG A 125 -0.69 8.48 -20.87
CA ARG A 125 -0.12 9.36 -21.88
C ARG A 125 0.29 8.54 -23.09
N PHE A 126 -0.43 8.72 -24.20
CA PHE A 126 -0.14 8.08 -25.48
C PHE A 126 0.56 9.03 -26.42
N GLN A 127 1.65 8.58 -27.02
CA GLN A 127 2.31 9.28 -28.11
C GLN A 127 1.85 8.68 -29.44
N LYS A 128 1.43 9.54 -30.36
CA LYS A 128 1.10 9.14 -31.72
C LYS A 128 2.38 9.05 -32.55
N GLY A 129 2.64 7.89 -33.11
CA GLY A 129 3.74 7.64 -34.04
C GLY A 129 3.22 7.26 -35.43
N LYS A 130 4.15 6.94 -36.35
CA LYS A 130 3.82 6.60 -37.74
C LYS A 130 2.92 5.36 -37.89
N LEU A 131 3.05 4.40 -36.97
CA LEU A 131 2.37 3.10 -37.07
C LEU A 131 1.20 2.95 -36.08
N GLY A 132 0.96 3.94 -35.22
CA GLY A 132 -0.08 3.88 -34.19
C GLY A 132 0.31 4.63 -32.92
N TYR A 133 -0.20 4.17 -31.79
CA TYR A 133 -0.03 4.82 -30.49
C TYR A 133 0.90 4.01 -29.57
N THR A 134 1.70 4.72 -28.77
CA THR A 134 2.59 4.13 -27.76
C THR A 134 2.32 4.70 -26.38
N CYS A 135 2.27 3.84 -25.35
CA CYS A 135 2.22 4.23 -23.94
C CYS A 135 3.19 3.35 -23.17
N GLY A 136 4.34 3.93 -22.80
CA GLY A 136 5.47 3.18 -22.25
C GLY A 136 5.95 2.10 -23.21
N THR A 137 5.90 0.85 -22.78
CA THR A 137 6.32 -0.30 -23.60
C THR A 137 5.20 -0.85 -24.48
N ASN A 138 3.96 -0.41 -24.27
CA ASN A 138 2.81 -0.88 -25.03
C ASN A 138 2.70 -0.12 -26.35
N ARG A 139 2.51 -0.88 -27.44
CA ARG A 139 2.33 -0.33 -28.80
C ARG A 139 1.06 -0.89 -29.42
N PHE A 140 0.20 0.01 -29.88
CA PHE A 140 -1.08 -0.32 -30.51
C PHE A 140 -1.07 0.27 -31.92
N SER A 141 -1.33 -0.55 -32.94
CA SER A 141 -1.44 -0.02 -34.30
C SER A 141 -2.70 0.85 -34.45
N PHE A 142 -2.74 1.74 -35.44
CA PHE A 142 -3.97 2.47 -35.77
C PHE A 142 -5.14 1.53 -36.01
N SER A 143 -4.91 0.40 -36.69
CA SER A 143 -5.93 -0.64 -36.88
C SER A 143 -6.39 -1.30 -35.58
N THR A 144 -5.53 -1.38 -34.55
CA THR A 144 -5.93 -1.92 -33.24
C THR A 144 -6.81 -0.95 -32.48
N VAL A 145 -6.53 0.36 -32.55
CA VAL A 145 -7.38 1.38 -31.92
C VAL A 145 -8.68 1.56 -32.73
N GLY A 146 -8.57 1.61 -34.05
CA GLY A 146 -9.69 1.92 -34.95
C GLY A 146 -10.19 3.35 -34.79
N GLU A 147 -11.27 3.68 -35.49
CA GLU A 147 -12.02 4.91 -35.23
C GLU A 147 -12.68 4.84 -33.86
N LEU A 148 -12.62 5.92 -33.09
CA LEU A 148 -13.23 5.93 -31.77
C LEU A 148 -14.75 5.87 -31.89
N LYS A 149 -15.37 5.05 -31.05
CA LYS A 149 -16.82 4.93 -30.93
C LYS A 149 -17.27 5.59 -29.64
N VAL A 150 -18.48 6.14 -29.65
CA VAL A 150 -19.11 6.64 -28.42
C VAL A 150 -19.90 5.50 -27.80
N LEU A 151 -19.60 5.20 -26.55
CA LEU A 151 -20.34 4.28 -25.71
C LEU A 151 -21.18 5.10 -24.72
N ASP A 152 -22.49 4.85 -24.68
CA ASP A 152 -23.38 5.46 -23.70
C ASP A 152 -23.47 4.58 -22.45
N TYR A 153 -23.08 5.13 -21.32
CA TYR A 153 -23.19 4.50 -20.01
C TYR A 153 -24.09 5.33 -19.10
N ASN A 154 -25.38 4.98 -19.04
CA ASN A 154 -26.39 5.68 -18.25
C ASN A 154 -26.40 7.20 -18.50
N GLY A 155 -26.34 7.63 -19.77
CA GLY A 155 -26.30 9.04 -20.18
C GLY A 155 -24.90 9.64 -20.23
N LEU A 156 -23.87 8.93 -19.74
CA LEU A 156 -22.48 9.35 -19.86
C LEU A 156 -21.90 8.81 -21.18
N LYS A 157 -21.66 9.72 -22.13
CA LYS A 157 -21.06 9.40 -23.43
C LYS A 157 -19.54 9.35 -23.29
N LEU A 158 -18.96 8.17 -23.45
CA LEU A 158 -17.50 7.94 -23.34
C LEU A 158 -16.94 7.41 -24.64
N ARG A 159 -15.78 7.90 -25.06
CA ARG A 159 -15.09 7.36 -26.25
C ARG A 159 -14.38 6.04 -25.94
N THR A 160 -14.47 5.08 -26.84
CA THR A 160 -13.76 3.79 -26.78
C THR A 160 -13.10 3.46 -28.13
N PRO A 161 -12.06 2.62 -28.17
CA PRO A 161 -11.47 2.15 -29.42
C PRO A 161 -12.50 1.41 -30.29
N GLY A 162 -12.59 1.69 -31.58
CA GLY A 162 -13.58 1.06 -32.48
C GLY A 162 -13.48 -0.46 -32.56
N ASN A 163 -12.27 -1.00 -32.37
CA ASN A 163 -11.97 -2.43 -32.27
C ASN A 163 -11.75 -2.84 -30.80
N THR A 164 -12.67 -2.46 -29.91
CA THR A 164 -12.50 -2.56 -28.45
C THR A 164 -12.04 -3.94 -27.97
N GLN A 165 -12.64 -5.03 -28.45
CA GLN A 165 -12.25 -6.39 -28.04
C GLN A 165 -10.81 -6.73 -28.41
N VAL A 166 -10.38 -6.41 -29.64
CA VAL A 166 -8.99 -6.64 -30.11
C VAL A 166 -8.02 -5.80 -29.29
N PHE A 167 -8.38 -4.55 -29.02
CA PHE A 167 -7.60 -3.65 -28.18
C PHE A 167 -7.42 -4.19 -26.76
N ILE A 168 -8.51 -4.64 -26.10
CA ILE A 168 -8.48 -5.25 -24.76
C ILE A 168 -7.60 -6.50 -24.77
N ASN A 169 -7.79 -7.40 -25.74
CA ASN A 169 -7.01 -8.63 -25.86
C ASN A 169 -5.52 -8.33 -25.97
N ARG A 170 -5.13 -7.33 -26.77
CA ARG A 170 -3.71 -6.94 -26.93
C ARG A 170 -3.15 -6.28 -25.67
N MET A 171 -3.96 -5.52 -24.95
CA MET A 171 -3.58 -4.86 -23.70
C MET A 171 -3.36 -5.88 -22.57
N GLN A 172 -4.19 -6.92 -22.49
CA GLN A 172 -4.12 -7.94 -21.44
C GLN A 172 -3.11 -9.06 -21.77
N ASN A 173 -3.02 -9.46 -23.03
CA ASN A 173 -2.11 -10.51 -23.49
C ASN A 173 -0.78 -9.94 -23.95
N VAL A 174 -0.01 -9.37 -23.02
CA VAL A 174 1.38 -9.00 -23.29
C VAL A 174 2.18 -10.29 -23.46
N PRO A 175 2.73 -10.60 -24.66
CA PRO A 175 3.45 -11.85 -24.86
C PRO A 175 4.62 -11.97 -23.88
N LEU A 176 4.79 -13.16 -23.27
CA LEU A 176 5.84 -13.42 -22.26
C LEU A 176 7.22 -12.92 -22.70
N ARG A 177 7.58 -13.08 -23.97
CA ARG A 177 8.85 -12.57 -24.52
C ARG A 177 9.06 -11.07 -24.28
N PHE A 178 8.01 -10.25 -24.36
CA PHE A 178 8.11 -8.81 -24.09
C PHE A 178 8.20 -8.52 -22.59
N VAL A 179 7.54 -9.33 -21.75
CA VAL A 179 7.73 -9.27 -20.30
C VAL A 179 9.20 -9.60 -19.96
N TRP A 180 9.78 -10.62 -20.59
CA TRP A 180 11.19 -11.00 -20.47
C TRP A 180 12.16 -9.94 -20.99
N ILE A 181 11.96 -9.39 -22.19
CA ILE A 181 12.81 -8.33 -22.76
C ILE A 181 12.76 -7.07 -21.89
N ASN A 182 11.56 -6.68 -21.42
CA ASN A 182 11.42 -5.56 -20.51
C ASN A 182 12.06 -5.84 -19.15
N PHE A 183 11.98 -7.07 -18.66
CA PHE A 183 12.64 -7.48 -17.43
C PHE A 183 14.17 -7.39 -17.58
N LEU A 184 14.75 -8.03 -18.61
CA LEU A 184 16.19 -8.01 -18.88
C LEU A 184 16.73 -6.59 -19.10
N SER A 185 16.04 -5.76 -19.90
CA SER A 185 16.42 -4.36 -20.12
C SER A 185 16.28 -3.50 -18.86
N ASN A 186 15.36 -3.84 -17.96
CA ASN A 186 15.22 -3.17 -16.67
C ASN A 186 16.21 -3.68 -15.61
N LEU A 187 16.69 -4.93 -15.69
CA LEU A 187 17.76 -5.42 -14.83
C LEU A 187 19.06 -4.65 -15.10
N GLY A 188 19.37 -4.40 -16.38
CA GLY A 188 20.53 -3.60 -16.77
C GLY A 188 20.48 -2.12 -16.34
N LYS A 189 19.30 -1.63 -15.92
CA LYS A 189 19.09 -0.26 -15.43
C LYS A 189 18.97 -0.17 -13.91
N ALA A 190 19.16 -1.27 -13.20
CA ALA A 190 19.12 -1.26 -11.74
C ALA A 190 20.42 -0.63 -11.20
N SER A 191 20.33 0.62 -10.75
CA SER A 191 21.49 1.33 -10.17
C SER A 191 21.84 0.86 -8.77
N ASN A 192 20.91 0.17 -8.09
CA ASN A 192 21.15 -0.42 -6.78
C ASN A 192 20.29 -1.66 -6.53
N TYR A 193 20.68 -2.41 -5.51
CA TYR A 193 20.08 -3.67 -5.11
C TYR A 193 18.57 -3.60 -4.85
N TRP A 194 18.08 -2.54 -4.20
CA TRP A 194 16.64 -2.39 -3.91
C TRP A 194 15.81 -2.20 -5.19
N SER A 195 16.35 -1.45 -6.16
CA SER A 195 15.73 -1.28 -7.46
C SER A 195 15.66 -2.60 -8.24
N PHE A 196 16.67 -3.46 -8.12
CA PHE A 196 16.69 -4.81 -8.66
C PHE A 196 15.64 -5.71 -7.98
N TYR A 197 15.63 -5.78 -6.65
CA TYR A 197 14.67 -6.59 -5.89
C TYR A 197 13.21 -6.21 -6.17
N LYS A 198 12.87 -4.91 -6.15
CA LYS A 198 11.52 -4.45 -6.51
C LYS A 198 11.13 -4.78 -7.95
N ARG A 199 12.09 -4.88 -8.87
CA ARG A 199 11.87 -5.30 -10.27
C ARG A 199 11.67 -6.81 -10.35
N MET A 200 12.46 -7.59 -9.63
CA MET A 200 12.32 -9.05 -9.48
C MET A 200 10.95 -9.43 -8.89
N VAL A 201 10.59 -8.89 -7.73
CA VAL A 201 9.31 -9.17 -7.08
C VAL A 201 8.13 -8.83 -7.99
N ARG A 202 8.18 -7.69 -8.71
CA ARG A 202 7.13 -7.33 -9.69
C ARG A 202 7.06 -8.26 -10.90
N PHE A 203 8.21 -8.74 -11.38
CA PHE A 203 8.27 -9.72 -12.46
C PHE A 203 7.67 -11.05 -12.00
N TYR A 204 8.09 -11.54 -10.84
CA TYR A 204 7.59 -12.79 -10.29
C TYR A 204 6.13 -12.72 -9.85
N SER A 205 5.65 -11.61 -9.30
CA SER A 205 4.23 -11.43 -8.97
C SER A 205 3.34 -11.45 -10.21
N ARG A 206 3.88 -11.06 -11.38
CA ARG A 206 3.20 -11.20 -12.68
C ARG A 206 3.28 -12.63 -13.23
N MET A 207 4.30 -13.39 -12.83
CA MET A 207 4.48 -14.81 -13.16
C MET A 207 3.82 -15.76 -12.15
N ALA A 208 3.23 -15.24 -11.06
CA ALA A 208 2.78 -16.01 -9.89
C ALA A 208 1.55 -16.91 -10.14
N SER A 209 1.10 -17.09 -11.38
CA SER A 209 0.37 -18.29 -11.78
C SER A 209 1.26 -19.53 -11.85
N VAL A 210 2.58 -19.40 -11.65
CA VAL A 210 3.56 -20.49 -11.68
C VAL A 210 4.17 -20.65 -10.28
N ASN A 211 3.84 -21.78 -9.64
CA ASN A 211 4.13 -22.21 -8.25
C ASN A 211 5.63 -22.28 -7.81
N LEU A 212 6.55 -21.53 -8.43
CA LEU A 212 7.99 -21.78 -8.34
C LEU A 212 8.74 -21.10 -7.18
N LEU A 213 8.09 -20.19 -6.43
CA LEU A 213 8.81 -19.30 -5.49
C LEU A 213 9.17 -19.93 -4.15
N LEU A 214 8.50 -20.99 -3.70
CA LEU A 214 8.67 -21.49 -2.34
C LEU A 214 9.85 -22.47 -2.15
N ASN A 215 10.44 -23.00 -3.23
CA ASN A 215 11.44 -24.08 -3.14
C ASN A 215 12.87 -23.71 -3.56
N SER A 216 13.18 -22.46 -3.93
CA SER A 216 14.53 -22.11 -4.43
C SER A 216 15.35 -21.26 -3.45
N ASN A 217 16.19 -21.94 -2.65
CA ASN A 217 17.31 -21.35 -1.90
C ASN A 217 18.24 -20.48 -2.77
N TRP A 218 18.20 -20.65 -4.10
CA TRP A 218 18.96 -19.87 -5.07
C TRP A 218 18.58 -18.39 -5.11
N LEU A 219 17.30 -18.04 -4.93
CA LEU A 219 16.84 -16.64 -4.90
C LEU A 219 17.33 -15.93 -3.63
N LEU A 220 17.33 -16.60 -2.48
CA LEU A 220 17.86 -16.04 -1.23
C LEU A 220 19.37 -15.77 -1.33
N ARG A 221 20.12 -16.69 -1.97
CA ARG A 221 21.57 -16.54 -2.20
C ARG A 221 21.91 -15.43 -3.21
N THR A 222 21.18 -15.33 -4.32
CA THR A 222 21.39 -14.26 -5.31
C THR A 222 20.93 -12.89 -4.80
N CYS A 223 19.97 -12.86 -3.87
CA CYS A 223 19.50 -11.64 -3.22
C CYS A 223 20.31 -11.25 -1.97
N ARG A 224 21.45 -11.88 -1.63
CA ARG A 224 22.22 -11.56 -0.39
C ARG A 224 21.37 -11.49 0.89
N MET A 225 20.30 -12.30 0.96
CA MET A 225 19.41 -12.30 2.11
C MET A 225 20.03 -13.20 3.18
N GLU A 226 20.51 -12.60 4.25
CA GLU A 226 21.13 -13.32 5.37
C GLU A 226 20.16 -13.40 6.54
N VAL A 227 20.03 -14.59 7.12
CA VAL A 227 19.38 -14.77 8.41
C VAL A 227 20.43 -14.51 9.49
N LYS A 228 20.30 -13.37 10.16
CA LYS A 228 21.18 -12.94 11.23
C LYS A 228 20.53 -13.19 12.59
N LYS A 229 21.31 -13.74 13.52
CA LYS A 229 20.95 -13.77 14.95
C LYS A 229 21.40 -12.44 15.55
N LEU A 230 20.46 -11.63 16.05
CA LEU A 230 20.76 -10.31 16.58
C LEU A 230 21.33 -10.41 17.98
N THR A 231 22.45 -9.73 18.22
CA THR A 231 22.92 -9.44 19.59
C THR A 231 21.99 -8.44 20.28
N GLU A 232 22.13 -8.27 21.59
CA GLU A 232 21.35 -7.26 22.31
C GLU A 232 21.68 -5.85 21.82
N ASP A 233 22.97 -5.55 21.60
CA ASP A 233 23.40 -4.24 21.09
C ASP A 233 22.81 -3.94 19.71
N GLU A 234 22.81 -4.92 18.80
CA GLU A 234 22.19 -4.79 17.48
C GLU A 234 20.67 -4.61 17.57
N PHE A 235 20.02 -5.30 18.52
CA PHE A 235 18.60 -5.12 18.80
C PHE A 235 18.30 -3.75 19.41
N ARG A 236 19.20 -3.18 20.21
CA ARG A 236 19.02 -1.85 20.80
C ARG A 236 19.32 -0.73 19.80
N ASP A 237 20.28 -0.92 18.88
CA ASP A 237 20.64 0.09 17.89
C ASP A 237 19.62 0.24 16.75
N MET A 238 18.77 -0.78 16.54
CA MET A 238 17.79 -0.74 15.46
C MET A 238 16.73 0.35 15.63
N LEU A 239 16.23 0.86 14.51
CA LEU A 239 15.06 1.73 14.48
C LEU A 239 13.77 0.90 14.58
N ILE A 240 12.83 1.34 15.41
CA ILE A 240 11.50 0.69 15.54
C ILE A 240 10.69 0.78 14.24
N GLU A 241 10.92 1.84 13.45
CA GLU A 241 10.28 2.12 12.17
C GLU A 241 11.21 3.06 11.35
N PRO A 242 11.38 2.87 10.03
CA PRO A 242 12.16 3.79 9.19
C PRO A 242 11.68 5.24 9.30
N ASN A 243 12.59 6.21 9.27
CA ASN A 243 12.24 7.63 9.43
C ASN A 243 11.31 8.16 8.35
N ASP A 244 11.39 7.64 7.14
CA ASP A 244 10.53 7.98 6.00
C ASP A 244 9.28 7.09 5.92
N SER A 245 9.07 6.21 6.91
CA SER A 245 7.94 5.31 6.90
C SER A 245 6.63 6.07 7.07
N PRO A 246 5.64 5.80 6.24
CA PRO A 246 4.36 6.44 6.40
C PRO A 246 3.55 5.89 7.58
N ASN A 247 3.97 4.77 8.18
CA ASN A 247 3.31 4.27 9.39
C ASN A 247 3.40 5.26 10.56
N TRP A 248 4.37 6.18 10.55
CA TRP A 248 4.42 7.31 11.50
C TRP A 248 3.16 8.18 11.46
N TYR A 249 2.46 8.21 10.33
CA TYR A 249 1.18 8.88 10.19
C TYR A 249 0.00 7.91 10.43
N TRP A 250 0.06 6.68 9.90
CA TRP A 250 -1.07 5.72 9.95
C TRP A 250 -1.37 5.29 11.36
N ARG A 251 -0.29 5.02 12.11
CA ARG A 251 -0.31 4.41 13.43
C ARG A 251 0.22 5.42 14.44
N LYS A 252 0.09 6.71 14.14
CA LYS A 252 0.66 7.83 14.89
C LYS A 252 0.35 7.68 16.36
N ASP A 253 -0.91 7.48 16.73
CA ASP A 253 -1.32 7.44 18.13
C ASP A 253 -0.69 6.27 18.88
N HIS A 254 -0.56 5.09 18.22
CA HIS A 254 0.13 3.94 18.78
C HIS A 254 1.65 4.14 18.90
N TYR A 255 2.28 4.79 17.92
CA TYR A 255 3.72 5.06 17.95
C TYR A 255 4.07 6.16 18.93
N ASP A 256 3.33 7.26 18.95
CA ASP A 256 3.60 8.40 19.82
C ASP A 256 3.63 8.00 21.29
N LEU A 257 2.79 7.03 21.66
CA LEU A 257 2.76 6.49 23.01
C LEU A 257 4.06 5.78 23.39
N ILE A 258 4.69 5.04 22.48
CA ILE A 258 5.93 4.30 22.75
C ILE A 258 7.21 5.07 22.38
N THR A 259 7.10 6.12 21.56
CA THR A 259 8.25 6.86 21.02
C THR A 259 8.39 8.27 21.58
N ASN A 260 7.57 8.60 22.59
CA ASN A 260 7.47 9.94 23.16
C ASN A 260 7.22 10.98 22.05
N GLN A 261 6.13 10.81 21.30
CA GLN A 261 5.76 11.66 20.15
C GLN A 261 6.88 11.73 19.11
N ARG A 262 7.43 10.56 18.74
CA ARG A 262 8.50 10.38 17.76
C ARG A 262 9.86 11.01 18.13
N LYS A 263 10.04 11.47 19.37
CA LYS A 263 11.35 11.94 19.86
C LYS A 263 12.37 10.80 19.97
N LEU A 264 11.90 9.56 20.10
CA LEU A 264 12.71 8.36 20.23
C LEU A 264 12.44 7.43 19.03
N SER A 265 13.49 6.99 18.33
CA SER A 265 13.35 6.12 17.17
C SER A 265 14.14 4.82 17.29
N LYS A 266 15.25 4.80 18.04
CA LYS A 266 15.99 3.58 18.35
C LYS A 266 15.32 2.79 19.47
N VAL A 267 15.38 1.47 19.37
CA VAL A 267 14.80 0.56 20.36
C VAL A 267 15.46 0.73 21.73
N GLY A 268 16.78 0.91 21.79
CA GLY A 268 17.54 1.16 23.01
C GLY A 268 17.06 2.41 23.75
N ASP A 269 16.93 3.53 23.03
CA ASP A 269 16.45 4.79 23.61
C ASP A 269 15.03 4.66 24.19
N ILE A 270 14.16 3.90 23.52
CA ILE A 270 12.80 3.64 24.01
C ILE A 270 12.83 2.76 25.27
N ILE A 271 13.67 1.72 25.30
CA ILE A 271 13.84 0.87 26.48
C ILE A 271 14.31 1.71 27.67
N ASP A 272 15.33 2.54 27.46
CA ASP A 272 15.93 3.36 28.52
C ASP A 272 14.95 4.41 29.03
N TYR A 273 14.19 5.02 28.12
CA TYR A 273 13.09 5.92 28.46
C TYR A 273 12.05 5.24 29.36
N PHE A 274 11.66 4.00 29.08
CA PHE A 274 10.67 3.29 29.90
C PHE A 274 11.21 2.74 31.21
N LYS A 275 12.51 2.42 31.27
CA LYS A 275 13.18 2.03 32.51
C LYS A 275 13.31 3.19 33.49
N ALA A 276 13.47 4.42 33.00
CA ALA A 276 13.51 5.60 33.84
C ALA A 276 12.18 5.82 34.58
N ASP A 277 12.24 6.09 35.89
CA ASP A 277 11.12 6.54 36.74
C ASP A 277 9.83 5.71 36.66
N ASN A 278 9.94 4.41 36.36
CA ASN A 278 8.78 3.53 36.19
C ASN A 278 7.73 4.07 35.19
N ARG A 279 8.18 4.78 34.15
CA ARG A 279 7.29 5.48 33.20
C ARG A 279 6.30 4.57 32.50
N LEU A 280 6.61 3.29 32.32
CA LEU A 280 5.68 2.33 31.72
C LEU A 280 4.35 2.24 32.49
N ASN A 281 4.40 2.27 33.82
CA ASN A 281 3.20 2.23 34.66
C ASN A 281 2.42 3.54 34.59
N SER A 282 3.13 4.68 34.52
CA SER A 282 2.51 6.01 34.41
C SER A 282 1.71 6.23 33.12
N LEU A 283 1.93 5.40 32.09
CA LEU A 283 1.18 5.50 30.83
C LEU A 283 -0.18 4.83 30.86
N THR A 284 -0.54 4.09 31.92
CA THR A 284 -1.77 3.29 31.96
C THR A 284 -3.01 4.13 31.66
N ASP A 285 -3.10 5.33 32.22
CA ASP A 285 -4.25 6.24 32.02
C ASP A 285 -4.30 6.89 30.63
N ARG A 286 -3.20 6.77 29.86
CA ARG A 286 -3.10 7.30 28.49
C ARG A 286 -3.41 6.23 27.44
N ILE A 287 -3.60 4.97 27.85
CA ILE A 287 -3.90 3.87 26.94
C ILE A 287 -5.40 3.90 26.61
N VAL A 288 -5.69 4.06 25.33
CA VAL A 288 -7.03 3.94 24.76
C VAL A 288 -7.08 2.63 23.99
N GLU A 289 -7.91 1.71 24.48
CA GLU A 289 -8.12 0.41 23.85
C GLU A 289 -8.91 0.57 22.56
N THR A 290 -8.44 -0.02 21.45
CA THR A 290 -9.19 0.04 20.19
C THR A 290 -10.43 -0.85 20.26
N GLU A 291 -11.61 -0.24 20.22
CA GLU A 291 -12.87 -0.97 20.09
C GLU A 291 -13.01 -1.59 18.69
N LEU A 292 -12.94 -2.92 18.64
CA LEU A 292 -13.05 -3.71 17.41
C LEU A 292 -14.41 -4.40 17.24
N LEU A 293 -15.44 -3.94 17.96
CA LEU A 293 -16.70 -4.64 18.10
C LEU A 293 -17.60 -4.57 16.87
N ASP A 294 -17.43 -3.56 16.01
CA ASP A 294 -18.28 -3.34 14.84
C ASP A 294 -17.60 -3.82 13.55
N VAL A 295 -18.11 -4.93 13.03
CA VAL A 295 -17.61 -5.72 11.90
C VAL A 295 -17.94 -5.05 10.55
N LYS A 296 -18.44 -3.80 10.53
CA LYS A 296 -18.77 -3.10 9.27
C LYS A 296 -17.61 -3.07 8.26
N ASN A 297 -16.36 -3.12 8.76
CA ASN A 297 -15.15 -3.09 7.94
C ASN A 297 -14.43 -4.45 7.84
N ALA A 298 -15.13 -5.57 8.07
CA ALA A 298 -14.52 -6.92 8.16
C ALA A 298 -13.82 -7.41 6.90
N HIS A 299 -13.98 -6.71 5.79
CA HIS A 299 -13.36 -7.06 4.52
C HIS A 299 -11.99 -6.42 4.34
N VAL A 300 -11.65 -5.40 5.15
CA VAL A 300 -10.34 -4.75 5.12
C VAL A 300 -9.40 -5.46 6.11
N PRO A 301 -8.26 -5.99 5.64
CA PRO A 301 -7.25 -6.57 6.54
C PRO A 301 -6.86 -5.56 7.62
N LEU A 302 -6.70 -6.02 8.87
CA LEU A 302 -6.52 -5.13 10.02
C LEU A 302 -5.32 -4.18 9.87
N TYR A 303 -4.23 -4.63 9.22
CA TYR A 303 -3.06 -3.78 8.98
C TYR A 303 -3.32 -2.59 8.02
N LYS A 304 -4.43 -2.62 7.26
CA LYS A 304 -4.93 -1.53 6.39
C LYS A 304 -6.15 -0.81 6.97
N ASN A 305 -6.65 -1.23 8.12
CA ASN A 305 -7.88 -0.70 8.69
C ASN A 305 -7.59 0.60 9.47
N LEU A 306 -7.96 1.75 8.91
CA LEU A 306 -7.69 3.05 9.53
C LEU A 306 -8.46 3.24 10.83
N ASP A 307 -9.70 2.75 10.90
CA ASP A 307 -10.49 2.81 12.14
C ASP A 307 -9.75 2.11 13.29
N PHE A 308 -9.15 0.95 13.02
CA PHE A 308 -8.36 0.24 14.04
C PHE A 308 -7.18 1.08 14.53
N TRP A 309 -6.45 1.71 13.60
CA TRP A 309 -5.24 2.48 13.92
C TRP A 309 -5.50 3.89 14.49
N GLN A 310 -6.72 4.41 14.34
CA GLN A 310 -7.08 5.78 14.75
C GLN A 310 -8.04 5.86 15.95
N LYS A 311 -8.68 4.75 16.34
CA LYS A 311 -9.61 4.73 17.49
C LYS A 311 -8.94 4.41 18.83
N GLY A 312 -7.69 3.97 18.82
CA GLY A 312 -6.95 3.63 20.02
C GLY A 312 -5.45 3.82 19.84
N ASN A 313 -4.69 3.45 20.87
CA ASN A 313 -3.23 3.53 20.87
C ASN A 313 -2.57 2.32 21.56
N ASN A 314 -3.36 1.30 21.90
CA ASN A 314 -2.99 0.15 22.71
C ASN A 314 -2.08 -0.89 22.03
N TYR A 315 -2.15 -1.06 20.71
CA TYR A 315 -1.55 -2.20 20.00
C TYR A 315 -0.07 -2.48 20.34
N PHE A 316 0.80 -1.46 20.23
CA PHE A 316 2.22 -1.65 20.53
C PHE A 316 2.51 -1.61 22.03
N ILE A 317 1.89 -0.69 22.77
CA ILE A 317 2.13 -0.55 24.21
C ILE A 317 1.71 -1.80 24.99
N ASN A 318 0.62 -2.47 24.61
CA ASN A 318 0.22 -3.72 25.27
C ASN A 318 1.20 -4.87 24.94
N SER A 319 1.81 -4.87 23.76
CA SER A 319 2.91 -5.79 23.47
C SER A 319 4.11 -5.54 24.40
N ILE A 320 4.41 -4.28 24.76
CA ILE A 320 5.44 -3.94 25.76
C ILE A 320 5.01 -4.36 27.16
N ARG A 321 3.81 -3.98 27.62
CA ARG A 321 3.33 -4.24 28.99
C ARG A 321 3.25 -5.72 29.32
N PHE A 322 2.78 -6.52 28.37
CA PHE A 322 2.55 -7.94 28.58
C PHE A 322 3.66 -8.81 28.00
N SER A 323 4.68 -8.26 27.33
CA SER A 323 5.80 -9.05 26.79
C SER A 323 5.31 -10.25 25.94
N PHE A 324 6.03 -11.37 25.92
CA PHE A 324 5.62 -12.54 25.15
C PHE A 324 4.46 -13.33 25.79
N ARG A 325 3.44 -13.62 24.97
CA ARG A 325 2.26 -14.42 25.33
C ARG A 325 2.01 -15.48 24.25
N LYS A 326 1.52 -16.65 24.67
CA LYS A 326 1.13 -17.74 23.76
C LYS A 326 -0.19 -17.41 23.10
N GLY A 327 -0.35 -17.80 21.83
CA GLY A 327 -1.63 -17.68 21.13
C GLY A 327 -2.04 -16.24 20.81
N VAL A 328 -1.09 -15.30 20.76
CA VAL A 328 -1.37 -13.96 20.24
C VAL A 328 -1.79 -14.09 18.77
N VAL A 329 -3.02 -13.68 18.46
CA VAL A 329 -3.63 -13.83 17.13
C VAL A 329 -2.85 -12.98 16.13
N PRO A 330 -2.38 -13.55 15.01
CA PRO A 330 -1.68 -12.80 13.98
C PRO A 330 -2.65 -11.91 13.18
N TYR A 331 -2.13 -10.87 12.52
CA TYR A 331 -2.93 -9.94 11.71
C TYR A 331 -3.85 -10.61 10.68
N GLY A 332 -3.39 -11.70 10.06
CA GLY A 332 -4.15 -12.43 9.04
C GLY A 332 -5.41 -13.10 9.59
N GLU A 333 -5.41 -13.42 10.88
CA GLU A 333 -6.50 -14.13 11.57
C GLU A 333 -7.34 -13.20 12.46
N ALA A 334 -6.94 -11.94 12.60
CA ALA A 334 -7.61 -10.97 13.47
C ALA A 334 -9.10 -10.81 13.15
N LEU A 335 -9.47 -10.80 11.86
CA LEU A 335 -10.86 -10.69 11.42
C LEU A 335 -11.69 -11.91 11.84
N GLU A 336 -11.10 -13.10 11.80
CA GLU A 336 -11.77 -14.32 12.24
C GLU A 336 -12.03 -14.29 13.75
N TYR A 337 -11.03 -13.86 14.53
CA TYR A 337 -11.19 -13.67 15.97
C TYR A 337 -12.31 -12.69 16.30
N ILE A 338 -12.31 -11.52 15.65
CA ILE A 338 -13.32 -10.48 15.87
C ILE A 338 -14.73 -11.00 15.55
N ARG A 339 -14.87 -11.79 14.48
CA ARG A 339 -16.16 -12.39 14.09
C ARG A 339 -16.65 -13.46 15.08
N LYS A 340 -15.74 -14.32 15.57
CA LYS A 340 -16.10 -15.50 16.38
C LYS A 340 -16.20 -15.20 17.88
N MET A 341 -15.19 -14.54 18.44
CA MET A 341 -15.02 -14.47 19.89
C MET A 341 -15.58 -13.17 20.48
N LYS A 342 -15.49 -12.04 19.75
CA LYS A 342 -15.86 -10.65 20.16
C LYS A 342 -15.20 -10.13 21.46
N TYR A 343 -15.12 -10.95 22.50
CA TYR A 343 -14.48 -10.68 23.79
C TYR A 343 -13.51 -11.79 24.22
N PRO A 344 -12.45 -11.46 24.99
CA PRO A 344 -11.98 -10.10 25.26
C PRO A 344 -11.59 -9.36 23.96
N ILE A 345 -11.69 -8.03 23.95
CA ILE A 345 -11.41 -7.24 22.73
C ILE A 345 -9.99 -7.54 22.25
N LEU A 346 -9.82 -7.87 20.98
CA LEU A 346 -8.53 -8.29 20.44
C LEU A 346 -7.44 -7.22 20.70
N TYR A 347 -6.30 -7.66 21.22
CA TYR A 347 -5.15 -6.81 21.61
C TYR A 347 -5.38 -5.86 22.79
N SER A 348 -6.54 -5.94 23.45
CA SER A 348 -6.76 -5.23 24.71
C SER A 348 -5.89 -5.78 25.84
N SER A 349 -5.75 -5.00 26.91
CA SER A 349 -5.14 -5.47 28.15
C SER A 349 -5.77 -6.79 28.63
N ASP A 350 -7.10 -6.90 28.63
CA ASP A 350 -7.78 -8.11 29.11
C ASP A 350 -7.56 -9.31 28.19
N TYR A 351 -7.44 -9.07 26.88
CA TYR A 351 -7.02 -10.09 25.94
C TYR A 351 -5.64 -10.65 26.30
N TYR A 352 -4.64 -9.80 26.53
CA TYR A 352 -3.29 -10.27 26.89
C TYR A 352 -3.20 -10.91 28.28
N LYS A 353 -3.99 -10.43 29.25
CA LYS A 353 -4.08 -11.04 30.60
C LYS A 353 -4.63 -12.46 30.55
N GLY A 354 -5.55 -12.75 29.63
CA GLY A 354 -6.11 -14.09 29.43
C GLY A 354 -5.16 -15.09 28.77
N LEU A 355 -4.03 -14.63 28.20
CA LEU A 355 -3.06 -15.49 27.53
C LEU A 355 -1.96 -15.98 28.47
N LYS A 356 -1.48 -17.20 28.22
CA LYS A 356 -0.37 -17.79 28.99
C LYS A 356 0.96 -17.11 28.64
N VAL A 357 1.79 -16.84 29.64
CA VAL A 357 3.17 -16.37 29.48
C VAL A 357 4.02 -17.43 28.76
N MET A 358 4.87 -17.02 27.83
CA MET A 358 5.85 -17.91 27.19
C MET A 358 7.09 -18.07 28.08
N SER A 359 7.63 -19.28 28.17
CA SER A 359 8.94 -19.51 28.80
C SER A 359 10.09 -19.07 27.88
N ASP A 360 11.29 -18.92 28.44
CA ASP A 360 12.48 -18.53 27.70
C ASP A 360 12.79 -19.47 26.53
N MET A 361 12.65 -20.78 26.74
CA MET A 361 12.81 -21.79 25.69
C MET A 361 11.78 -21.61 24.57
N GLU A 362 10.54 -21.27 24.91
CA GLU A 362 9.47 -21.04 23.93
C GLU A 362 9.72 -19.76 23.14
N ILE A 363 10.17 -18.68 23.79
CA ILE A 363 10.51 -17.42 23.14
C ILE A 363 11.69 -17.62 22.17
N ALA A 364 12.72 -18.35 22.58
CA ALA A 364 13.87 -18.65 21.73
C ALA A 364 13.46 -19.51 20.50
N GLY A 365 12.65 -20.54 20.71
CA GLY A 365 12.12 -21.37 19.62
C GLY A 365 11.19 -20.59 18.67
N PHE A 366 10.32 -19.75 19.23
CA PHE A 366 9.42 -18.89 18.46
C PHE A 366 10.20 -17.87 17.61
N SER A 367 11.23 -17.23 18.18
CA SER A 367 12.06 -16.24 17.49
C SER A 367 12.84 -16.82 16.32
N LYS A 368 13.34 -18.07 16.44
CA LYS A 368 13.98 -18.79 15.32
C LYS A 368 13.04 -19.07 14.16
N LYS A 369 11.80 -19.46 14.47
CA LYS A 369 10.77 -19.79 13.45
C LYS A 369 10.16 -18.55 12.80
N ASN A 370 10.16 -17.43 13.51
CA ASN A 370 9.45 -16.22 13.12
C ASN A 370 10.42 -15.05 12.96
N LEU A 371 11.13 -15.05 11.84
CA LEU A 371 12.13 -14.04 11.52
C LEU A 371 11.52 -12.63 11.50
N LEU A 372 12.23 -11.68 12.09
CA LEU A 372 12.05 -10.26 11.84
C LEU A 372 12.53 -9.92 10.42
N THR A 373 12.15 -8.75 9.92
CA THR A 373 12.57 -8.27 8.60
C THR A 373 13.17 -6.88 8.76
N PHE A 374 14.39 -6.68 8.26
CA PHE A 374 15.18 -5.46 8.46
C PHE A 374 15.52 -4.78 7.15
N HIS A 375 15.30 -3.48 7.07
CA HIS A 375 15.78 -2.69 5.93
C HIS A 375 16.42 -1.40 6.44
N LYS A 376 17.68 -1.17 6.05
CA LYS A 376 18.45 0.03 6.42
C LYS A 376 18.42 0.35 7.92
N GLY A 377 18.70 -0.67 8.75
CA GLY A 377 18.74 -0.52 10.22
C GLY A 377 17.37 -0.44 10.90
N ALA A 378 16.27 -0.54 10.16
CA ALA A 378 14.91 -0.42 10.71
C ALA A 378 14.09 -1.72 10.62
N CYS A 379 13.23 -1.95 11.60
CA CYS A 379 12.24 -3.02 11.57
C CYS A 379 11.13 -2.72 10.57
N ILE A 380 10.98 -3.56 9.54
CA ILE A 380 9.87 -3.46 8.58
C ILE A 380 8.75 -4.47 8.84
N HIS A 381 9.07 -5.60 9.50
CA HIS A 381 8.08 -6.61 9.91
C HIS A 381 8.43 -7.20 11.29
N GLY A 382 7.40 -7.49 12.08
CA GLY A 382 7.54 -8.10 13.41
C GLY A 382 7.67 -7.09 14.56
N ARG A 383 7.27 -5.83 14.35
CA ARG A 383 7.36 -4.74 15.36
C ARG A 383 6.68 -5.06 16.69
N HIS A 384 5.57 -5.80 16.70
CA HIS A 384 4.94 -6.26 17.94
C HIS A 384 5.85 -7.21 18.75
N ARG A 385 6.66 -8.04 18.08
CA ARG A 385 7.65 -8.90 18.75
C ARG A 385 8.85 -8.10 19.26
N VAL A 386 9.26 -7.07 18.53
CA VAL A 386 10.26 -6.10 19.01
C VAL A 386 9.74 -5.43 20.28
N CYS A 387 8.49 -4.93 20.27
CA CYS A 387 7.84 -4.36 21.45
C CYS A 387 7.76 -5.36 22.62
N ALA A 388 7.42 -6.63 22.35
CA ALA A 388 7.39 -7.67 23.38
C ALA A 388 8.78 -7.94 24.00
N MET A 389 9.83 -7.89 23.19
CA MET A 389 11.21 -8.01 23.66
C MET A 389 11.66 -6.78 24.46
N MET A 390 11.24 -5.57 24.05
CA MET A 390 11.45 -4.35 24.83
C MET A 390 10.79 -4.47 26.21
N GLY A 391 9.54 -4.92 26.25
CA GLY A 391 8.79 -5.18 27.49
C GLY A 391 9.53 -6.11 28.45
N ARG A 392 10.05 -7.21 27.91
CA ARG A 392 10.88 -8.17 28.64
C ARG A 392 12.11 -7.50 29.28
N ILE A 393 12.87 -6.72 28.50
CA ILE A 393 14.08 -6.03 28.98
C ILE A 393 13.74 -4.93 30.01
N ILE A 394 12.64 -4.19 29.80
CA ILE A 394 12.15 -3.16 30.73
C ILE A 394 11.78 -3.79 32.08
N GLN A 395 11.22 -5.00 32.08
CA GLN A 395 10.88 -5.78 33.28
C GLN A 395 12.10 -6.44 33.96
N GLY A 396 13.33 -6.13 33.53
CA GLY A 396 14.55 -6.66 34.11
C GLY A 396 14.88 -8.10 33.70
N GLN A 397 14.14 -8.68 32.76
CA GLN A 397 14.43 -10.02 32.25
C GLN A 397 15.53 -9.97 31.18
N PRO A 398 16.40 -11.00 31.08
CA PRO A 398 17.47 -11.03 30.09
C PRO A 398 16.95 -11.03 28.65
N TYR A 399 17.68 -10.38 27.75
CA TYR A 399 17.41 -10.43 26.31
C TYR A 399 17.51 -11.87 25.78
N ILE A 400 16.56 -12.26 24.92
CA ILE A 400 16.62 -13.53 24.18
C ILE A 400 16.86 -13.20 22.70
N PRO A 401 17.91 -13.75 22.07
CA PRO A 401 18.26 -13.42 20.70
C PRO A 401 17.11 -13.58 19.71
N MET A 402 16.78 -12.49 19.02
CA MET A 402 15.85 -12.49 17.90
C MET A 402 16.60 -12.82 16.59
N TYR A 403 15.87 -13.37 15.62
CA TYR A 403 16.42 -13.70 14.30
C TYR A 403 15.81 -12.77 13.26
N ALA A 404 16.64 -12.32 12.33
CA ALA A 404 16.32 -11.27 11.39
C ALA A 404 16.74 -11.65 9.98
N LEU A 405 15.87 -11.38 9.02
CA LEU A 405 16.19 -11.36 7.60
C LEU A 405 16.67 -9.95 7.25
N VAL A 406 17.97 -9.81 6.96
CA VAL A 406 18.60 -8.50 6.72
C VAL A 406 18.69 -8.24 5.23
N TYR A 407 18.22 -7.06 4.81
CA TYR A 407 18.29 -6.57 3.44
C TYR A 407 19.35 -5.48 3.36
N GLY A 408 20.41 -5.76 2.58
CA GLY A 408 21.49 -4.80 2.30
C GLY A 408 21.08 -3.63 1.43
#